data_AF-A0A0F9SJ72-F1
#
_entry.id   AF-A0A0F9SJ72-F1
#
_cell.length_a   1.000
_cell.length_b   1.000
_cell.length_c   1.000
_cell.angle_alpha   90.00
_cell.angle_beta   90.00
_cell.angle_gamma   90.00
#
_symmetry.space_group_name_H-M   'P 1'
#
loop_
_entity.id
_entity.type
_entity.pdbx_description
1 polymer ?
#
loop_
_entity_poly.entity_id
_entity_poly.type
_entity_poly.pdbx_seq_one_letter_code
_entity_poly.pdbx_strand_id
1 'polypeptide(L)'
;MKKYELESIPENPGVDLVHIYKMPRPETLYSIGVDAATGVLADYTSLQVFSHRVPYEQVAWFHSNRTSTVEGSRIMVELGYFFNEAMLVIETRYPGNAYQDNALEKYMYPNLYSEETHLQQDIKYSKIFGIMTTEQSKALLINETKTLIEHKNYKGVYVPQIIFHDPFTLQSFTDYVYLEDKSKSGAISGCIDDPVMATMLAVRGCNQKPQEAEKRGEPIRMTEDQAHKSYLLKRHFSKIRQGVVV
;
A
#
# COMPACT_ATOMS: atom_id res chain seq x y z
N MET A 1 -15.88 35.58 -2.17
CA MET A 1 -15.24 34.28 -1.94
C MET A 1 -16.32 33.24 -1.74
N LYS A 2 -16.43 32.24 -2.61
CA LYS A 2 -17.30 31.08 -2.33
C LYS A 2 -16.58 30.23 -1.28
N LYS A 3 -17.18 30.09 -0.09
CA LYS A 3 -16.80 29.04 0.86
C LYS A 3 -17.27 27.73 0.26
N TYR A 4 -16.33 26.83 -0.03
CA TYR A 4 -16.66 25.44 -0.28
C TYR A 4 -16.66 24.77 1.09
N GLU A 5 -17.84 24.46 1.62
CA GLU A 5 -17.97 23.58 2.78
C GLU A 5 -17.89 22.15 2.24
N LEU A 6 -16.83 21.43 2.63
CA LEU A 6 -16.72 20.00 2.39
C LEU A 6 -17.85 19.33 3.17
N GLU A 7 -18.66 18.51 2.50
CA GLU A 7 -19.68 17.69 3.17
C GLU A 7 -19.02 16.87 4.26
N SER A 8 -19.66 16.78 5.43
CA SER A 8 -19.14 15.99 6.56
C SER A 8 -18.97 14.54 6.13
N ILE A 9 -17.72 14.09 6.08
CA ILE A 9 -17.36 12.70 5.82
C ILE A 9 -17.92 11.86 6.97
N PRO A 10 -18.61 10.74 6.71
CA PRO A 10 -19.23 9.93 7.76
C PRO A 10 -18.20 9.49 8.80
N GLU A 11 -18.56 9.57 10.08
CA GLU A 11 -17.69 9.27 11.24
C GLU A 11 -17.12 7.84 11.24
N ASN A 12 -17.68 6.94 10.42
CA ASN A 12 -17.17 5.58 10.26
C ASN A 12 -17.49 5.03 8.86
N PRO A 13 -16.61 5.21 7.86
CA PRO A 13 -16.86 4.82 6.47
C PRO A 13 -16.83 3.30 6.22
N GLY A 14 -16.77 2.46 7.26
CA GLY A 14 -16.60 1.02 7.13
C GLY A 14 -15.14 0.62 7.10
N VAL A 15 -14.39 1.04 8.13
CA VAL A 15 -12.94 0.83 8.37
C VAL A 15 -12.50 -0.64 8.51
N ASP A 16 -13.24 -1.61 7.96
CA ASP A 16 -12.85 -3.02 7.94
C ASP A 16 -13.03 -3.62 6.54
N LEU A 17 -13.31 -2.78 5.52
CA LEU A 17 -13.53 -3.20 4.14
C LEU A 17 -12.45 -2.64 3.22
N VAL A 18 -12.12 -3.42 2.19
CA VAL A 18 -11.31 -2.93 1.08
C VAL A 18 -12.19 -2.09 0.17
N HIS A 19 -11.84 -0.82 -0.01
CA HIS A 19 -12.46 0.08 -0.97
C HIS A 19 -11.74 -0.04 -2.31
N ILE A 20 -12.44 -0.45 -3.36
CA ILE A 20 -11.93 -0.49 -4.74
C ILE A 20 -12.53 0.67 -5.53
N TYR A 21 -11.70 1.64 -5.92
CA TYR A 21 -12.11 2.80 -6.72
C TYR A 21 -12.04 2.50 -8.22
N LYS A 22 -11.05 1.70 -8.64
CA LYS A 22 -10.88 1.28 -10.04
C LYS A 22 -10.42 -0.16 -10.13
N MET A 23 -10.99 -0.87 -11.10
CA MET A 23 -10.58 -2.24 -11.41
C MET A 23 -9.17 -2.30 -12.02
N PRO A 24 -8.40 -3.37 -11.73
CA PRO A 24 -7.09 -3.58 -12.34
C PRO A 24 -7.20 -3.62 -13.86
N ARG A 25 -6.23 -3.01 -14.54
CA ARG A 25 -6.11 -3.02 -16.00
C ARG A 25 -5.00 -3.98 -16.41
N PRO A 26 -5.16 -4.74 -17.51
CA PRO A 26 -4.08 -5.57 -18.03
C PRO A 26 -2.79 -4.75 -18.23
N GLU A 27 -1.64 -5.39 -17.99
CA GLU A 27 -0.30 -4.81 -18.22
C GLU A 27 0.01 -3.52 -17.44
N THR A 28 -0.87 -3.12 -16.52
CA THR A 28 -0.62 -1.97 -15.64
C THR A 28 0.11 -2.45 -14.40
N LEU A 29 1.18 -1.75 -14.04
CA LEU A 29 1.91 -1.98 -12.79
C LEU A 29 1.27 -1.21 -11.65
N TYR A 30 1.33 -1.80 -10.47
CA TYR A 30 0.76 -1.27 -9.24
C TYR A 30 1.77 -1.42 -8.10
N SER A 31 1.66 -0.54 -7.11
CA SER A 31 2.33 -0.66 -5.81
C SER A 31 1.32 -0.62 -4.69
N ILE A 32 1.60 -1.38 -3.64
CA ILE A 32 0.85 -1.36 -2.38
C ILE A 32 1.80 -0.88 -1.30
N GLY A 33 1.54 0.31 -0.76
CA GLY A 33 2.21 0.77 0.44
C GLY A 33 1.49 0.25 1.68
N VAL A 34 2.26 -0.26 2.64
CA VAL A 34 1.75 -0.98 3.81
C VAL A 34 2.32 -0.35 5.06
N ASP A 35 1.48 0.41 5.76
CA ASP A 35 1.72 0.85 7.13
C ASP A 35 0.89 -0.02 8.07
N ALA A 36 1.56 -0.80 8.92
CA ALA A 36 0.94 -1.91 9.63
C ALA A 36 0.76 -1.60 11.11
N ALA A 37 -0.40 -1.98 11.65
CA ALA A 37 -0.68 -1.95 13.08
C ALA A 37 -0.98 -3.35 13.62
N THR A 38 -1.00 -3.47 14.95
CA THR A 38 -1.25 -4.75 15.63
C THR A 38 -2.73 -5.11 15.70
N GLY A 39 -3.63 -4.15 15.41
CA GLY A 39 -5.08 -4.32 15.53
C GLY A 39 -5.62 -4.10 16.95
N VAL A 40 -4.87 -3.37 17.81
CA VAL A 40 -5.27 -3.05 19.19
C VAL A 40 -5.70 -1.58 19.28
N LEU A 41 -6.79 -1.21 18.59
CA LEU A 41 -7.58 0.04 18.66
C LEU A 41 -6.88 1.42 18.57
N ALA A 42 -5.60 1.55 18.89
CA ALA A 42 -4.84 2.80 18.91
C ALA A 42 -4.25 3.14 17.54
N ASP A 43 -3.72 2.14 16.83
CA ASP A 43 -3.07 2.29 15.52
C ASP A 43 -3.86 1.52 14.44
N TYR A 44 -3.83 2.02 13.20
CA TYR A 44 -4.54 1.39 12.08
C TYR A 44 -3.57 0.75 11.10
N THR A 45 -3.91 -0.44 10.62
CA THR A 45 -3.27 -0.98 9.42
C THR A 45 -3.85 -0.25 8.22
N SER A 46 -3.01 0.36 7.40
CA SER A 46 -3.37 1.07 6.18
C SER A 46 -2.64 0.50 4.97
N LEU A 47 -3.39 0.09 3.95
CA LEU A 47 -2.87 -0.40 2.67
C LEU A 47 -3.35 0.54 1.56
N GLN A 48 -2.43 1.15 0.84
CA GLN A 48 -2.71 2.08 -0.25
C GLN A 48 -2.26 1.49 -1.58
N VAL A 49 -3.17 1.32 -2.53
CA VAL A 49 -2.86 0.77 -3.85
C VAL A 49 -2.83 1.88 -4.89
N PHE A 50 -1.68 2.05 -5.54
CA PHE A 50 -1.48 3.04 -6.59
C PHE A 50 -1.11 2.41 -7.92
N SER A 51 -1.70 2.92 -9.00
CA SER A 51 -1.26 2.61 -10.37
C SER A 51 -0.02 3.42 -10.73
N HIS A 52 0.98 2.76 -11.34
CA HIS A 52 2.23 3.39 -11.80
C HIS A 52 2.08 4.28 -13.03
N ARG A 53 0.87 4.42 -13.58
CA ARG A 53 0.62 5.30 -14.72
C ARG A 53 0.59 6.74 -14.23
N VAL A 54 1.43 7.63 -14.78
CA VAL A 54 1.37 9.06 -14.45
C VAL A 54 0.10 9.69 -15.06
N PRO A 55 -0.68 10.48 -14.30
CA PRO A 55 -0.54 10.74 -12.87
C PRO A 55 -0.85 9.49 -12.03
N TYR A 56 0.00 9.17 -11.05
CA TYR A 56 -0.20 8.01 -10.18
C TYR A 56 -1.58 8.09 -9.55
N GLU A 57 -2.30 6.98 -9.54
CA GLU A 57 -3.72 7.01 -9.18
C GLU A 57 -4.02 6.01 -8.08
N GLN A 58 -4.65 6.48 -6.99
CA GLN A 58 -5.17 5.63 -5.93
C GLN A 58 -6.31 4.77 -6.49
N VAL A 59 -6.13 3.45 -6.55
CA VAL A 59 -7.13 2.55 -7.13
C VAL A 59 -7.84 1.68 -6.10
N ALA A 60 -7.22 1.50 -4.94
CA ALA A 60 -7.83 0.84 -3.80
C ALA A 60 -7.21 1.29 -2.48
N TRP A 61 -7.97 1.11 -1.40
CA TRP A 61 -7.56 1.45 -0.06
C TRP A 61 -8.16 0.45 0.94
N PHE A 62 -7.37 0.08 1.93
CA PHE A 62 -7.83 -0.67 3.10
C PHE A 62 -7.30 0.03 4.35
N HIS A 63 -8.13 0.16 5.37
CA HIS A 63 -7.74 0.80 6.62
C HIS A 63 -8.55 0.24 7.77
N SER A 64 -7.89 -0.39 8.76
CA SER A 64 -8.54 -1.04 9.89
C SER A 64 -7.68 -1.05 11.15
N ASN A 65 -8.28 -0.77 12.31
CA ASN A 65 -7.67 -0.92 13.64
C ASN A 65 -8.09 -2.21 14.37
N ARG A 66 -8.79 -3.12 13.70
CA ARG A 66 -9.30 -4.39 14.27
C ARG A 66 -8.72 -5.63 13.60
N THR A 67 -8.02 -5.42 12.50
CA THR A 67 -7.45 -6.50 11.71
C THR A 67 -6.15 -6.98 12.34
N SER A 68 -6.07 -8.28 12.61
CA SER A 68 -4.86 -8.91 13.12
C SER A 68 -3.77 -8.92 12.04
N THR A 69 -2.50 -8.99 12.46
CA THR A 69 -1.37 -9.07 11.52
C THR A 69 -1.50 -10.21 10.51
N VAL A 70 -2.01 -11.37 10.93
CA VAL A 70 -2.24 -12.53 10.04
C VAL A 70 -3.28 -12.23 8.97
N GLU A 71 -4.40 -11.61 9.36
CA GLU A 71 -5.49 -11.30 8.45
C GLU A 71 -5.13 -10.13 7.53
N GLY A 72 -4.50 -9.09 8.05
CA GLY A 72 -3.99 -7.98 7.24
C GLY A 72 -2.94 -8.43 6.24
N SER A 73 -2.07 -9.38 6.61
CA SER A 73 -1.10 -9.98 5.68
C SER A 73 -1.80 -10.73 4.54
N ARG A 74 -2.89 -11.45 4.85
CA ARG A 74 -3.72 -12.13 3.85
C ARG A 74 -4.33 -11.11 2.88
N ILE A 75 -4.94 -10.04 3.41
CA ILE A 75 -5.57 -8.97 2.61
C ILE A 75 -4.54 -8.29 1.71
N MET A 76 -3.37 -7.94 2.25
CA MET A 76 -2.25 -7.35 1.50
C MET A 76 -1.84 -8.22 0.30
N VAL A 77 -1.63 -9.52 0.53
CA VAL A 77 -1.22 -10.46 -0.51
C VAL A 77 -2.32 -10.67 -1.55
N GLU A 78 -3.58 -10.79 -1.12
CA GLU A 78 -4.72 -10.91 -2.03
C GLU A 78 -4.91 -9.68 -2.90
N LEU A 79 -4.73 -8.47 -2.34
CA LEU A 79 -4.72 -7.23 -3.10
C LEU A 79 -3.55 -7.19 -4.09
N GLY A 80 -2.38 -7.67 -3.67
CA GLY A 80 -1.21 -7.81 -4.53
C GLY A 80 -1.51 -8.61 -5.80
N TYR A 81 -2.06 -9.82 -5.63
CA TYR A 81 -2.47 -10.65 -6.76
C TYR A 81 -3.63 -10.05 -7.57
N PHE A 82 -4.59 -9.40 -6.91
CA PHE A 82 -5.71 -8.75 -7.59
C PHE A 82 -5.26 -7.61 -8.50
N PHE A 83 -4.22 -6.87 -8.11
CA PHE A 83 -3.62 -5.77 -8.88
C PHE A 83 -2.33 -6.19 -9.62
N ASN A 84 -2.40 -7.28 -10.38
CA ASN A 84 -1.34 -7.74 -11.27
C ASN A 84 0.03 -7.98 -10.59
N GLU A 85 0.03 -8.70 -9.47
CA GLU A 85 1.24 -8.92 -8.67
C GLU A 85 1.89 -7.59 -8.25
N ALA A 86 1.07 -6.66 -7.74
CA ALA A 86 1.50 -5.35 -7.31
C ALA A 86 2.72 -5.44 -6.37
N MET A 87 3.65 -4.49 -6.48
CA MET A 87 4.83 -4.45 -5.63
C MET A 87 4.43 -4.08 -4.20
N LEU A 88 4.74 -4.94 -3.23
CA LEU A 88 4.49 -4.67 -1.82
C LEU A 88 5.63 -3.84 -1.23
N VAL A 89 5.32 -2.63 -0.76
CA VAL A 89 6.24 -1.72 -0.09
C VAL A 89 5.85 -1.66 1.38
N ILE A 90 6.50 -2.49 2.19
CA ILE A 90 6.14 -2.73 3.59
C ILE A 90 7.05 -1.91 4.50
N GLU A 91 6.47 -1.09 5.40
CA GLU A 91 7.23 -0.57 6.54
C GLU A 91 7.57 -1.74 7.48
N THR A 92 8.85 -2.01 7.70
CA THR A 92 9.30 -3.20 8.45
C THR A 92 9.46 -2.96 9.95
N ARG A 93 9.17 -1.74 10.42
CA ARG A 93 9.07 -1.49 11.86
C ARG A 93 7.92 -2.34 12.44
N TYR A 94 8.08 -2.84 13.66
CA TYR A 94 7.04 -3.64 14.29
C TYR A 94 5.69 -2.91 14.27
N PRO A 95 4.59 -3.55 13.84
CA PRO A 95 4.42 -4.98 13.51
C PRO A 95 4.61 -5.35 12.02
N GLY A 96 5.01 -4.43 11.15
CA GLY A 96 5.13 -4.70 9.72
C GLY A 96 6.18 -5.73 9.32
N ASN A 97 7.17 -6.03 10.19
CA ASN A 97 8.04 -7.19 10.02
C ASN A 97 7.25 -8.51 9.89
N ALA A 98 6.14 -8.67 10.64
CA ALA A 98 5.30 -9.86 10.51
C ALA A 98 4.56 -9.92 9.17
N TYR A 99 4.20 -8.77 8.58
CA TYR A 99 3.60 -8.70 7.24
C TYR A 99 4.61 -9.13 6.18
N GLN A 100 5.85 -8.66 6.32
CA GLN A 100 6.96 -9.07 5.47
C GLN A 100 7.23 -10.57 5.57
N ASP A 101 7.37 -11.12 6.77
CA ASP A 101 7.64 -12.56 6.98
C ASP A 101 6.50 -13.41 6.40
N ASN A 102 5.25 -13.02 6.63
CA ASN A 102 4.10 -13.69 6.02
C ASN A 102 4.14 -13.64 4.49
N ALA A 103 4.45 -12.49 3.90
CA ALA A 103 4.55 -12.36 2.45
C ALA A 103 5.66 -13.26 1.87
N LEU A 104 6.85 -13.27 2.48
CA LEU A 104 8.01 -14.02 2.00
C LEU A 104 7.90 -15.53 2.26
N GLU A 105 7.59 -15.93 3.49
CA GLU A 105 7.71 -17.32 3.93
C GLU A 105 6.39 -18.09 3.78
N LYS A 106 5.27 -17.47 4.16
CA LYS A 106 3.97 -18.15 4.17
C LYS A 106 3.29 -18.12 2.80
N TYR A 107 3.27 -16.94 2.17
CA TYR A 107 2.59 -16.74 0.89
C TYR A 107 3.52 -16.83 -0.32
N MET A 108 4.84 -16.81 -0.10
CA MET A 108 5.86 -16.82 -1.16
C MET A 108 5.56 -15.78 -2.25
N TYR A 109 5.14 -14.59 -1.82
CA TYR A 109 4.73 -13.51 -2.70
C TYR A 109 5.93 -13.01 -3.51
N PRO A 110 5.82 -12.90 -4.84
CA PRO A 110 6.99 -12.76 -5.71
C PRO A 110 7.51 -11.32 -5.87
N ASN A 111 6.74 -10.31 -5.45
CA ASN A 111 7.04 -8.92 -5.78
C ASN A 111 7.04 -8.00 -4.54
N LEU A 112 8.14 -8.02 -3.80
CA LEU A 112 8.37 -7.11 -2.68
C LEU A 112 9.40 -6.06 -3.08
N TYR A 113 9.17 -4.84 -2.62
CA TYR A 113 10.17 -3.78 -2.66
C TYR A 113 11.41 -4.21 -1.87
N SER A 114 12.58 -3.91 -2.41
CA SER A 114 13.86 -4.13 -1.74
C SER A 114 14.77 -2.92 -1.93
N GLU A 115 15.41 -2.49 -0.85
CA GLU A 115 16.47 -1.48 -0.92
C GLU A 115 17.79 -2.14 -1.31
N GLU A 116 18.41 -1.60 -2.37
CA GLU A 116 19.79 -1.93 -2.68
C GLU A 116 20.71 -1.15 -1.74
N THR A 117 21.33 -1.84 -0.79
CA THR A 117 22.36 -1.24 0.05
C THR A 117 23.70 -1.34 -0.65
N HIS A 118 24.29 -0.20 -1.01
CA HIS A 118 25.69 -0.11 -1.44
C HIS A 118 26.62 -0.11 -0.22
N LEU A 119 26.57 -1.18 0.59
CA LEU A 119 27.60 -1.37 1.60
C LEU A 119 28.90 -1.80 0.90
N GLN A 120 29.98 -1.14 1.28
CA GLN A 120 31.31 -1.17 0.66
C GLN A 120 31.78 -2.59 0.33
N GLN A 121 32.32 -2.72 -0.90
CA GLN A 121 33.31 -3.70 -1.37
C GLN A 121 33.36 -5.05 -0.58
N ASP A 122 32.92 -6.11 -1.25
CA ASP A 122 33.21 -7.54 -0.99
C ASP A 122 32.29 -8.42 -0.12
N ILE A 123 31.04 -8.05 0.19
CA ILE A 123 30.15 -8.98 0.91
C ILE A 123 28.75 -9.00 0.27
N LYS A 124 28.36 -10.18 -0.25
CA LYS A 124 27.04 -10.60 -0.74
C LYS A 124 25.94 -9.53 -0.69
N TYR A 125 25.44 -9.12 -1.85
CA TYR A 125 24.20 -8.35 -1.97
C TYR A 125 23.06 -9.07 -1.23
N SER A 126 22.78 -8.69 0.02
CA SER A 126 21.56 -9.09 0.70
C SER A 126 20.48 -8.11 0.28
N LYS A 127 19.50 -8.56 -0.53
CA LYS A 127 18.29 -7.77 -0.79
C LYS A 127 17.57 -7.61 0.55
N ILE A 128 17.52 -6.38 1.06
CA ILE A 128 16.74 -6.04 2.26
C ILE A 128 15.35 -5.70 1.76
N PHE A 129 14.36 -6.53 2.10
CA PHE A 129 12.97 -6.31 1.69
C PHE A 129 12.31 -5.25 2.59
N GLY A 130 11.36 -4.50 2.03
CA GLY A 130 10.63 -3.44 2.72
C GLY A 130 11.47 -2.20 3.04
N ILE A 131 10.92 -1.31 3.87
CA ILE A 131 11.54 -0.04 4.27
C ILE A 131 11.57 0.02 5.79
N MET A 132 12.76 0.22 6.36
CA MET A 132 12.91 0.53 7.77
C MET A 132 12.76 2.04 7.96
N THR A 133 11.61 2.50 8.49
CA THR A 133 11.38 3.93 8.67
C THR A 133 12.32 4.52 9.73
N THR A 134 13.27 5.32 9.24
CA THR A 134 14.15 6.26 9.96
C THR A 134 13.75 7.70 9.63
N GLU A 135 14.21 8.69 10.42
CA GLU A 135 13.95 10.11 10.12
C GLU A 135 14.39 10.50 8.71
N GLN A 136 15.55 10.00 8.26
CA GLN A 136 16.06 10.26 6.92
C GLN A 136 15.18 9.65 5.83
N SER A 137 14.81 8.36 5.97
CA SER A 137 13.91 7.71 5.00
C SER A 137 12.53 8.37 4.97
N LYS A 138 12.03 8.80 6.12
CA LYS A 138 10.75 9.52 6.23
C LYS A 138 10.79 10.86 5.51
N ALA A 139 11.88 11.62 5.67
CA ALA A 139 12.08 12.88 4.95
C ALA A 139 12.12 12.66 3.42
N LEU A 140 12.77 11.58 2.96
CA LEU A 140 12.78 11.21 1.55
C LEU A 140 11.37 10.88 1.04
N LEU A 141 10.64 10.02 1.75
CA LEU A 141 9.25 9.64 1.45
C LEU A 141 8.31 10.85 1.35
N ILE A 142 8.44 11.80 2.29
CA ILE A 142 7.70 13.08 2.27
C ILE A 142 8.07 13.88 1.01
N ASN A 143 9.36 14.05 0.72
CA ASN A 143 9.82 14.86 -0.40
C ASN A 143 9.35 14.30 -1.76
N GLU A 144 9.42 12.98 -1.95
CA GLU A 144 8.94 12.32 -3.16
C GLU A 144 7.44 12.54 -3.37
N THR A 145 6.64 12.32 -2.33
CA THR A 145 5.19 12.49 -2.40
C THR A 145 4.80 13.96 -2.59
N LYS A 146 5.46 14.87 -1.87
CA LYS A 146 5.26 16.32 -1.98
C LYS A 146 5.56 16.82 -3.39
N THR A 147 6.62 16.31 -4.03
CA THR A 147 6.97 16.68 -5.41
C THR A 147 5.85 16.33 -6.41
N LEU A 148 5.15 15.22 -6.21
CA LEU A 148 4.02 14.83 -7.06
C LEU A 148 2.79 15.71 -6.80
N ILE A 149 2.49 16.01 -5.54
CA ILE A 149 1.33 16.84 -5.15
C ILE A 149 1.51 18.29 -5.63
N GLU A 150 2.69 18.86 -5.38
CA GLU A 150 3.00 20.27 -5.66
C GLU A 150 3.53 20.50 -7.08
N HIS A 151 3.52 19.48 -7.94
CA HIS A 151 4.02 19.58 -9.31
C HIS A 151 3.35 20.74 -10.05
N LYS A 152 4.18 21.58 -10.69
CA LYS A 152 3.76 22.71 -11.52
C LYS A 152 4.21 22.50 -12.95
N ASN A 153 3.35 22.84 -13.90
CA ASN A 153 3.76 22.91 -15.30
C ASN A 153 4.70 24.11 -15.55
N TYR A 154 5.20 24.24 -16.78
CA TYR A 154 6.11 25.31 -17.20
C TYR A 154 5.55 26.73 -17.03
N LYS A 155 4.23 26.88 -16.83
CA LYS A 155 3.57 28.17 -16.56
C LYS A 155 3.37 28.45 -15.06
N GLY A 156 3.90 27.60 -14.19
CA GLY A 156 3.73 27.71 -12.74
C GLY A 156 2.35 27.29 -12.23
N VAL A 157 1.52 26.65 -13.05
CA VAL A 157 0.17 26.17 -12.66
C VAL A 157 0.29 24.78 -12.04
N TYR A 158 -0.35 24.57 -10.90
CA TYR A 158 -0.41 23.26 -10.24
C TYR A 158 -1.09 22.23 -11.15
N VAL A 159 -0.38 21.13 -11.41
CA VAL A 159 -0.86 19.96 -12.15
C VAL A 159 -0.34 18.75 -11.37
N PRO A 160 -1.04 18.32 -10.31
CA PRO A 160 -0.60 17.18 -9.50
C PRO A 160 -0.35 15.95 -10.37
N GLN A 161 0.77 15.27 -10.13
CA GLN A 161 1.11 13.99 -10.77
C GLN A 161 0.61 12.79 -9.97
N ILE A 162 -0.29 13.03 -9.02
CA ILE A 162 -0.93 12.03 -8.17
C ILE A 162 -2.42 12.35 -8.02
N ILE A 163 -3.27 11.33 -8.03
CA ILE A 163 -4.73 11.41 -7.90
C ILE A 163 -5.16 10.54 -6.72
N PHE A 164 -5.97 11.13 -5.85
CA PHE A 164 -6.64 10.48 -4.72
C PHE A 164 -8.13 10.34 -5.01
N HIS A 165 -8.71 9.22 -4.57
CA HIS A 165 -10.16 8.97 -4.63
C HIS A 165 -10.77 8.86 -3.23
N ASP A 166 -9.97 8.52 -2.23
CA ASP A 166 -10.41 8.42 -0.85
C ASP A 166 -10.35 9.80 -0.13
N PRO A 167 -11.48 10.33 0.34
CA PRO A 167 -11.51 11.61 1.04
C PRO A 167 -10.85 11.55 2.42
N PHE A 168 -10.82 10.39 3.08
CA PHE A 168 -10.17 10.25 4.39
C PHE A 168 -8.65 10.40 4.28
N THR A 169 -8.05 9.79 3.26
CA THR A 169 -6.63 9.95 2.94
C THR A 169 -6.27 11.42 2.70
N LEU A 170 -7.11 12.17 1.97
CA LEU A 170 -6.92 13.60 1.74
C LEU A 170 -7.00 14.43 3.05
N GLN A 171 -7.93 14.07 3.93
CA GLN A 171 -8.05 14.68 5.25
C GLN A 171 -6.78 14.42 6.08
N SER A 172 -6.31 13.16 6.14
CA SER A 172 -5.06 12.80 6.83
C SER A 172 -3.86 13.57 6.30
N PHE A 173 -3.75 13.81 4.98
CA PHE A 173 -2.70 14.65 4.40
C PHE A 173 -2.79 16.12 4.85
N THR A 174 -4.00 16.65 5.02
CA THR A 174 -4.22 18.03 5.50
C THR A 174 -3.82 18.17 6.96
N ASP A 175 -4.02 17.12 7.75
CA ASP A 175 -3.69 17.05 9.18
C ASP A 175 -2.23 16.67 9.44
N TYR A 176 -1.47 16.33 8.40
CA TYR A 176 -0.07 15.93 8.50
C TYR A 176 0.86 17.14 8.38
N VAL A 177 1.51 17.49 9.49
CA VAL A 177 2.28 18.73 9.62
C VAL A 177 3.68 18.46 10.18
N TYR A 178 4.53 19.49 10.13
CA TYR A 178 5.76 19.51 10.91
C TYR A 178 5.43 19.92 12.35
N LEU A 179 5.71 19.03 13.31
CA LEU A 179 5.50 19.24 14.74
C LEU A 179 6.78 19.83 15.34
N GLU A 180 6.81 21.16 15.49
CA GLU A 180 8.00 21.88 15.98
C GLU A 180 8.47 21.40 17.36
N ASP A 181 7.52 21.13 18.25
CA ASP A 181 7.75 20.64 19.63
C ASP A 181 8.46 19.28 19.67
N LYS A 182 8.26 18.45 18.64
CA LYS A 182 8.85 17.10 18.52
C LYS A 182 9.92 17.02 17.44
N SER A 183 10.22 18.13 16.76
CA SER A 183 11.15 18.21 15.63
C SER A 183 10.96 17.10 14.58
N LYS A 184 9.71 16.73 14.30
CA LYS A 184 9.36 15.64 13.38
C LYS A 184 8.07 15.92 12.64
N SER A 185 7.87 15.27 11.48
CA SER A 185 6.59 15.30 10.78
C SER A 185 5.64 14.22 11.32
N GLY A 186 4.36 14.52 11.41
CA GLY A 186 3.32 13.60 11.88
C GLY A 186 1.93 14.25 11.83
N ALA A 187 0.91 13.49 12.21
CA ALA A 187 -0.43 14.05 12.39
C ALA A 187 -0.50 15.00 13.60
N ILE A 188 -1.34 16.04 13.49
CA ILE A 188 -1.75 16.83 14.65
C ILE A 188 -2.40 15.95 15.72
N SER A 189 -2.36 16.39 16.98
CA SER A 189 -2.86 15.61 18.11
C SER A 189 -4.32 15.17 17.93
N GLY A 190 -4.57 13.87 17.93
CA GLY A 190 -5.89 13.27 17.77
C GLY A 190 -6.25 12.89 16.32
N CYS A 191 -5.40 13.22 15.34
CA CYS A 191 -5.55 12.78 13.95
C CYS A 191 -4.67 11.56 13.65
N ILE A 192 -4.96 10.91 12.52
CA ILE A 192 -4.36 9.62 12.11
C ILE A 192 -3.43 9.85 10.91
N ASP A 193 -2.20 9.33 10.96
CA ASP A 193 -1.19 9.43 9.90
C ASP A 193 -0.93 8.14 9.10
N ASP A 194 -1.48 6.98 9.50
CA ASP A 194 -1.26 5.71 8.79
C ASP A 194 -1.63 5.77 7.28
N PRO A 195 -2.72 6.43 6.84
CA PRO A 195 -3.01 6.61 5.40
C PRO A 195 -1.95 7.41 4.64
N VAL A 196 -1.31 8.38 5.31
CA VAL A 196 -0.27 9.23 4.73
C VAL A 196 1.01 8.43 4.55
N MET A 197 1.44 7.71 5.60
CA MET A 197 2.61 6.84 5.55
C MET A 197 2.45 5.73 4.51
N ALA A 198 1.32 5.02 4.50
CA ALA A 198 1.02 4.01 3.48
C ALA A 198 1.03 4.60 2.06
N THR A 199 0.53 5.83 1.87
CA THR A 199 0.60 6.50 0.56
C THR A 199 2.05 6.75 0.14
N MET A 200 2.89 7.27 1.05
CA MET A 200 4.29 7.56 0.73
C MET A 200 5.07 6.29 0.37
N LEU A 201 4.80 5.18 1.07
CA LEU A 201 5.37 3.87 0.74
C LEU A 201 4.92 3.41 -0.67
N ALA A 202 3.63 3.55 -1.00
CA ALA A 202 3.13 3.19 -2.33
C ALA A 202 3.78 4.03 -3.44
N VAL A 203 3.93 5.34 -3.22
CA VAL A 203 4.62 6.28 -4.12
C VAL A 203 6.08 5.86 -4.33
N ARG A 204 6.78 5.49 -3.27
CA ARG A 204 8.16 5.00 -3.36
C ARG A 204 8.27 3.76 -4.25
N GLY A 205 7.31 2.84 -4.15
CA GLY A 205 7.20 1.70 -5.06
C GLY A 205 6.93 2.09 -6.52
N CYS A 206 6.08 3.10 -6.76
CA CYS A 206 5.82 3.64 -8.10
C CYS A 206 7.08 4.28 -8.73
N ASN A 207 7.95 4.86 -7.90
CA ASN A 207 9.21 5.47 -8.34
C ASN A 207 10.31 4.43 -8.61
N GLN A 208 10.20 3.20 -8.08
CA GLN A 208 11.15 2.15 -8.38
C GLN A 208 10.95 1.64 -9.81
N LYS A 209 12.04 1.48 -10.56
CA LYS A 209 11.96 0.77 -11.84
C LYS A 209 11.40 -0.62 -11.59
N PRO A 210 10.55 -1.16 -12.49
CA PRO A 210 10.11 -2.55 -12.38
C PRO A 210 11.36 -3.41 -12.27
N GLN A 211 11.43 -4.25 -11.22
CA GLN A 211 12.51 -5.23 -11.15
C GLN A 211 12.42 -6.06 -12.42
N GLU A 212 13.53 -6.15 -13.18
CA GLU A 212 13.58 -7.09 -14.28
C GLU A 212 13.14 -8.44 -13.73
N ALA A 213 12.17 -9.07 -14.40
CA ALA A 213 11.85 -10.44 -14.10
C ALA A 213 13.11 -11.26 -14.46
N GLU A 214 14.04 -11.42 -13.52
CA GLU A 214 15.08 -12.45 -13.56
C GLU A 214 14.37 -13.70 -14.07
N LYS A 215 14.69 -14.20 -15.29
CA LYS A 215 13.94 -15.26 -15.99
C LYS A 215 13.28 -16.21 -14.99
N ARG A 216 12.03 -15.91 -14.62
CA ARG A 216 11.40 -16.53 -13.46
C ARG A 216 11.08 -17.93 -13.94
N GLY A 217 11.50 -18.95 -13.18
CA GLY A 217 11.21 -20.34 -13.49
C GLY A 217 9.73 -20.49 -13.81
N GLU A 218 9.37 -21.47 -14.66
CA GLU A 218 7.98 -21.67 -15.09
C GLU A 218 7.02 -21.49 -13.91
N PRO A 219 5.91 -20.76 -14.09
CA PRO A 219 4.92 -20.59 -13.02
C PRO A 219 4.65 -21.95 -12.41
N ILE A 220 4.68 -22.05 -11.08
CA ILE A 220 4.47 -23.31 -10.37
C ILE A 220 3.14 -23.86 -10.89
N ARG A 221 3.23 -24.87 -11.77
CA ARG A 221 2.05 -25.52 -12.32
C ARG A 221 1.45 -26.27 -11.14
N MET A 222 0.35 -25.74 -10.63
CA MET A 222 -0.47 -26.48 -9.68
C MET A 222 -0.74 -27.84 -10.31
N THR A 223 -0.53 -28.92 -9.54
CA THR A 223 -0.96 -30.24 -10.01
C THR A 223 -2.46 -30.18 -10.34
N GLU A 224 -2.95 -31.04 -11.24
CA GLU A 224 -4.38 -31.07 -11.58
C GLU A 224 -5.26 -31.11 -10.32
N ASP A 225 -4.81 -31.81 -9.29
CA ASP A 225 -5.48 -31.92 -8.00
C ASP A 225 -5.51 -30.60 -7.21
N GLN A 226 -4.39 -29.86 -7.18
CA GLN A 226 -4.31 -28.54 -6.55
C GLN A 226 -5.16 -27.50 -7.32
N ALA A 227 -5.14 -27.54 -8.64
CA ALA A 227 -5.95 -26.68 -9.49
C ALA A 227 -7.45 -26.98 -9.33
N HIS A 228 -7.83 -28.26 -9.30
CA HIS A 228 -9.20 -28.71 -9.10
C HIS A 228 -9.75 -28.31 -7.73
N LYS A 229 -8.96 -28.51 -6.67
CA LYS A 229 -9.32 -28.08 -5.30
C LYS A 229 -9.53 -26.57 -5.23
N SER A 230 -8.66 -25.80 -5.87
CA SER A 230 -8.77 -24.33 -5.92
C SER A 230 -9.99 -23.86 -6.72
N TYR A 231 -10.32 -24.54 -7.83
CA TYR A 231 -11.54 -24.31 -8.60
C TYR A 231 -12.82 -24.61 -7.78
N LEU A 232 -12.85 -25.76 -7.08
CA LEU A 232 -13.98 -26.15 -6.25
C LEU A 232 -14.23 -25.15 -5.10
N LEU A 233 -13.16 -24.70 -4.44
CA LEU A 233 -13.25 -23.68 -3.39
C LEU A 233 -13.79 -22.36 -3.93
N LYS A 234 -13.24 -21.85 -5.05
CA LYS A 234 -13.73 -20.61 -5.69
C LYS A 234 -15.20 -20.72 -6.08
N ARG A 235 -15.63 -21.87 -6.62
CA ARG A 235 -17.04 -22.13 -6.98
C ARG A 235 -17.94 -22.18 -5.75
N HIS A 236 -17.48 -22.78 -4.66
CA HIS A 236 -18.23 -22.85 -3.40
C HIS A 236 -18.43 -21.45 -2.81
N PHE A 237 -17.36 -20.64 -2.74
CA PHE A 237 -17.45 -19.25 -2.28
C PHE A 237 -18.32 -18.36 -3.19
N SER A 238 -18.28 -18.58 -4.50
CA SER A 238 -19.16 -17.86 -5.45
C SER A 238 -20.63 -18.19 -5.24
N LYS A 239 -20.97 -19.44 -4.90
CA LYS A 239 -22.36 -19.85 -4.62
C LYS A 239 -22.87 -19.27 -3.30
N ILE A 240 -22.04 -19.26 -2.26
CA ILE A 240 -22.35 -18.62 -0.98
C ILE A 240 -22.61 -17.12 -1.17
N ARG A 241 -21.78 -16.42 -1.96
CA ARG A 241 -21.95 -14.98 -2.26
C ARG A 241 -23.20 -14.65 -3.08
N GLN A 242 -23.77 -15.61 -3.81
CA GLN A 242 -24.98 -15.41 -4.62
C GLN A 242 -26.27 -15.78 -3.87
N GLY A 243 -26.21 -16.09 -2.58
CA GLY A 243 -27.40 -16.41 -1.78
C GLY A 243 -28.09 -17.72 -2.17
N VAL A 244 -27.45 -18.55 -3.01
CA VAL A 244 -27.95 -19.89 -3.33
C VAL A 244 -27.49 -20.81 -2.21
N VAL A 245 -28.30 -20.89 -1.16
CA VAL A 245 -28.20 -21.95 -0.15
C VAL A 245 -28.42 -23.29 -0.87
N VAL A 246 -27.50 -24.23 -0.69
CA VAL A 246 -27.76 -25.65 -1.00
C VAL A 246 -28.47 -26.26 0.19
#